data_AF-A0A8B3CCU1-F1
#
_entry.id   AF-A0A8B3CCU1-F1
#
_cell.length_a   1.000
_cell.length_b   1.000
_cell.length_c   1.000
_cell.angle_alpha   90.00
_cell.angle_beta   90.00
_cell.angle_gamma   90.00
#
_symmetry.space_group_name_H-M   'P 1'
#
loop_
_entity.id
_entity.type
_entity.pdbx_description
1 polymer ?
#
loop_
_entity_poly.entity_id
_entity_poly.type
_entity_poly.pdbx_seq_one_letter_code
_entity_poly.pdbx_strand_id
1 'polypeptide(L)'
;MNTRTGMRSPTFYSQYNGFTTRDASYVKIDHNGQALVVEAVLKPEAELQRRARAVGAEICKMAGYAESVQFYCPIYSLPQMRESEKPDVRTTVYWNPTLKIGSDGTGDIYFYTDDNDSPRYDIAIEGVTRDGKPCKYWGRLQ
;
A
#
# COMPACT_ATOMS: atom_id res chain seq x y z
N MET A 1 -30.58 24.68 -35.37
CA MET A 1 -30.34 25.74 -34.37
C MET A 1 -30.09 25.09 -33.02
N ASN A 2 -28.98 25.47 -32.39
CA ASN A 2 -28.47 25.05 -31.09
C ASN A 2 -29.40 25.52 -29.95
N THR A 3 -29.49 24.74 -28.86
CA THR A 3 -28.82 25.09 -27.58
C THR A 3 -28.76 23.89 -26.65
N ARG A 4 -27.54 23.46 -26.37
CA ARG A 4 -27.14 22.47 -25.37
C ARG A 4 -27.13 23.16 -24.00
N THR A 5 -28.18 23.02 -23.21
CA THR A 5 -28.17 23.51 -21.83
C THR A 5 -27.49 22.47 -20.95
N GLY A 6 -26.19 22.65 -20.75
CA GLY A 6 -25.44 21.92 -19.75
C GLY A 6 -25.99 22.26 -18.37
N MET A 7 -26.72 21.32 -17.77
CA MET A 7 -26.98 21.34 -16.34
C MET A 7 -25.64 21.06 -15.66
N ARG A 8 -24.92 22.13 -15.31
CA ARG A 8 -23.78 22.03 -14.39
C ARG A 8 -24.36 21.51 -13.09
N SER A 9 -24.08 20.25 -12.77
CA SER A 9 -24.30 19.71 -11.44
C SER A 9 -23.64 20.65 -10.44
N PRO A 10 -24.40 21.35 -9.57
CA PRO A 10 -23.75 22.13 -8.55
C PRO A 10 -23.20 21.12 -7.55
N THR A 11 -21.87 20.97 -7.54
CA THR A 11 -21.14 20.22 -6.52
C THR A 11 -21.25 20.95 -5.19
N PHE A 12 -22.45 20.98 -4.62
CA PHE A 12 -22.63 21.24 -3.20
C PHE A 12 -22.12 20.00 -2.48
N TYR A 13 -20.84 20.02 -2.08
CA TYR A 13 -20.43 19.16 -0.98
C TYR A 13 -21.34 19.54 0.20
N SER A 14 -22.15 18.59 0.67
CA SER A 14 -22.83 18.73 1.95
C SER A 14 -21.75 19.03 2.98
N GLN A 15 -21.76 20.27 3.48
CA GLN A 15 -20.80 20.76 4.45
C GLN A 15 -21.52 21.00 5.76
N TYR A 16 -20.96 20.46 6.84
CA TYR A 16 -21.48 20.67 8.18
C TYR A 16 -20.33 21.12 9.07
N ASN A 17 -20.47 22.29 9.71
CA ASN A 17 -19.41 22.91 10.52
C ASN A 17 -18.04 23.05 9.82
N GLY A 18 -18.02 23.17 8.48
CA GLY A 18 -16.79 23.26 7.69
C GLY A 18 -16.10 21.92 7.44
N PHE A 19 -16.75 20.80 7.77
CA PHE A 19 -16.36 19.46 7.36
C PHE A 19 -17.16 19.01 6.15
N THR A 20 -16.53 18.17 5.33
CA THR A 20 -17.10 17.54 4.14
C THR A 20 -17.06 16.02 4.29
N THR A 21 -17.76 15.31 3.41
CA THR A 21 -17.70 13.84 3.35
C THR A 21 -16.29 13.28 3.14
N ARG A 22 -15.33 14.08 2.63
CA ARG A 22 -13.93 13.66 2.45
C ARG A 22 -13.16 13.58 3.77
N ASP A 23 -13.64 14.29 4.77
CA ASP A 23 -13.04 14.39 6.11
C ASP A 23 -13.55 13.28 7.04
N ALA A 24 -14.62 12.60 6.65
CA ALA A 24 -15.15 11.44 7.36
C ALA A 24 -14.30 10.19 7.09
N SER A 25 -14.01 9.43 8.15
CA SER A 25 -13.53 8.05 8.09
C SER A 25 -14.69 7.10 7.79
N TYR A 26 -15.86 7.37 8.35
CA TYR A 26 -17.07 6.59 8.14
C TYR A 26 -18.31 7.46 8.31
N VAL A 27 -19.37 7.15 7.57
CA VAL A 27 -20.69 7.78 7.67
C VAL A 27 -21.75 6.70 7.69
N LYS A 28 -22.61 6.73 8.70
CA LYS A 28 -23.78 5.89 8.86
C LYS A 28 -25.03 6.74 8.78
N ILE A 29 -26.06 6.20 8.12
CA ILE A 29 -27.38 6.82 8.06
C ILE A 29 -28.36 5.80 8.62
N ASP A 30 -29.00 6.15 9.71
CA ASP A 30 -30.04 5.36 10.35
C ASP A 30 -31.39 6.05 10.17
N HIS A 31 -32.47 5.26 10.09
CA HIS A 31 -33.83 5.78 10.02
C HIS A 31 -34.62 5.24 11.21
N ASN A 32 -35.03 6.11 12.11
CA ASN A 32 -35.77 5.74 13.32
C ASN A 32 -37.29 5.86 13.15
N GLY A 33 -37.79 5.90 11.90
CA GLY A 33 -39.21 6.00 11.57
C GLY A 33 -39.77 7.43 11.58
N GLN A 34 -39.07 8.38 12.18
CA GLN A 34 -39.52 9.78 12.33
C GLN A 34 -38.52 10.78 11.72
N ALA A 35 -37.23 10.43 11.69
CA ALA A 35 -36.18 11.23 11.08
C ALA A 35 -35.05 10.35 10.54
N LEU A 36 -34.25 10.93 9.65
CA LEU A 36 -32.95 10.38 9.27
C LEU A 36 -31.90 10.90 10.27
N VAL A 37 -31.16 9.97 10.87
CA VAL A 37 -30.02 10.25 11.74
C VAL A 37 -28.75 9.95 10.97
N VAL A 38 -27.84 10.92 10.92
CA VAL A 38 -26.53 10.75 10.28
C VAL A 38 -25.46 10.77 11.37
N GLU A 39 -24.75 9.65 11.50
CA GLU A 39 -23.57 9.53 12.36
C GLU A 39 -22.32 9.56 11.47
N ALA A 40 -21.39 10.46 11.75
CA ALA A 40 -20.15 10.56 11.01
C ALA A 40 -18.96 10.54 11.97
N VAL A 41 -18.01 9.63 11.70
CA VAL A 41 -16.73 9.57 12.40
C VAL A 41 -15.69 10.24 11.53
N LEU A 42 -14.98 11.23 12.07
CA LEU A 42 -13.97 11.98 11.34
C LEU A 42 -12.63 11.23 11.31
N LYS A 43 -11.85 11.46 10.24
CA LYS A 43 -10.44 11.08 10.22
C LYS A 43 -9.68 11.84 11.31
N PRO A 44 -8.65 11.26 11.93
CA PRO A 44 -7.84 11.94 12.96
C PRO A 44 -7.33 13.33 12.52
N GLU A 45 -7.04 13.50 11.23
CA GLU A 45 -6.49 14.73 10.67
C GLU A 45 -7.55 15.77 10.26
N ALA A 46 -8.84 15.44 10.32
CA ALA A 46 -9.92 16.26 9.77
C ALA A 46 -9.98 17.67 10.39
N GLU A 47 -9.82 17.78 11.71
CA GLU A 47 -9.85 19.07 12.41
C GLU A 47 -8.63 19.94 12.05
N LEU A 48 -7.45 19.33 11.88
CA LEU A 48 -6.26 20.04 11.43
C LEU A 48 -6.45 20.55 10.00
N GLN A 49 -6.98 19.72 9.10
CA GLN A 49 -7.28 20.09 7.71
C GLN A 49 -8.35 21.18 7.60
N ARG A 50 -9.34 21.19 8.49
CA ARG A 50 -10.35 22.25 8.58
C ARG A 50 -9.71 23.59 8.97
N ARG A 51 -8.84 23.60 9.97
CA ARG A 51 -8.12 24.81 10.42
C ARG A 51 -7.17 25.33 9.35
N ALA A 52 -6.41 24.45 8.71
CA ALA A 52 -5.51 24.81 7.61
C ALA A 52 -6.28 25.49 6.46
N ARG A 53 -7.41 24.89 6.04
CA ARG A 53 -8.30 25.50 5.03
C ARG A 53 -8.85 26.87 5.45
N ALA A 54 -9.21 27.05 6.72
CA ALA A 54 -9.74 28.32 7.23
C ALA A 54 -8.72 29.47 7.16
N VAL A 55 -7.41 29.16 7.19
CA VAL A 55 -6.34 30.16 7.10
C VAL A 55 -5.61 30.16 5.75
N GLY A 56 -6.08 29.39 4.76
CA GLY A 56 -5.44 29.25 3.46
C GLY A 56 -4.08 28.52 3.49
N ALA A 57 -3.84 27.70 4.52
CA ALA A 57 -2.64 26.89 4.64
C ALA A 57 -2.83 25.48 4.04
N GLU A 58 -1.74 24.91 3.53
CA GLU A 58 -1.68 23.54 3.04
C GLU A 58 -0.89 22.67 4.03
N ILE A 59 -1.44 21.52 4.41
CA ILE A 59 -0.75 20.57 5.28
C ILE A 59 0.02 19.60 4.40
N CYS A 60 1.34 19.71 4.41
CA CYS A 60 2.20 18.71 3.81
C CYS A 60 2.54 17.62 4.83
N LYS A 61 2.30 16.35 4.48
CA LYS A 61 2.81 15.21 5.24
C LYS A 61 4.24 14.95 4.78
N MET A 62 5.22 15.30 5.59
CA MET A 62 6.60 14.90 5.33
C MET A 62 6.71 13.38 5.50
N ALA A 63 7.37 12.71 4.56
CA ALA A 63 7.77 11.31 4.72
C ALA A 63 8.81 11.24 5.84
N GLY A 64 8.34 11.07 7.07
CA GLY A 64 9.19 10.82 8.24
C GLY A 64 9.72 9.38 8.25
N TYR A 65 10.22 8.98 9.42
CA TYR A 65 10.60 7.59 9.71
C TYR A 65 9.41 6.66 9.44
N ALA A 66 9.58 5.74 8.49
CA ALA A 66 8.59 4.70 8.24
C ALA A 66 8.57 3.76 9.44
N GLU A 67 7.38 3.46 9.97
CA GLU A 67 7.24 2.42 11.00
C GLU A 67 7.85 1.12 10.49
N SER A 68 8.52 0.38 11.39
CA SER A 68 9.09 -0.91 11.05
C SER A 68 7.95 -1.85 10.66
N VAL A 69 7.84 -2.19 9.39
CA VAL A 69 6.94 -3.23 8.90
C VAL A 69 7.69 -4.56 8.92
N GLN A 70 7.09 -5.58 9.53
CA GLN A 70 7.58 -6.94 9.42
C GLN A 70 7.14 -7.48 8.06
N PHE A 71 8.10 -7.83 7.20
CA PHE A 71 7.79 -8.54 5.96
C PHE A 71 7.57 -10.02 6.29
N TYR A 72 6.37 -10.53 6.03
CA TYR A 72 6.07 -11.95 6.24
C TYR A 72 6.59 -12.75 5.04
N CYS A 73 7.48 -13.71 5.31
CA CYS A 73 7.83 -14.73 4.32
C CYS A 73 6.69 -15.75 4.24
N PRO A 74 6.08 -15.98 3.06
CA PRO A 74 5.05 -17.00 2.90
C PRO A 74 5.61 -18.39 3.25
N ILE A 75 4.81 -19.21 3.94
CA ILE A 75 5.17 -20.58 4.27
C ILE A 75 4.67 -21.50 3.15
N TYR A 76 5.49 -21.67 2.11
CA TYR A 76 5.15 -22.51 0.94
C TYR A 76 5.20 -24.02 1.21
N SER A 77 5.80 -24.45 2.31
CA SER A 77 6.00 -25.87 2.61
C SER A 77 4.72 -26.58 3.04
N LEU A 78 3.68 -25.85 3.46
CA LEU A 78 2.40 -26.39 3.91
C LEU A 78 1.57 -26.95 2.74
N PRO A 79 1.02 -28.17 2.84
CA PRO A 79 0.17 -28.76 1.80
C PRO A 79 -0.99 -27.84 1.39
N GLN A 80 -1.63 -27.19 2.36
CA GLN A 80 -2.76 -26.27 2.13
C GLN A 80 -2.41 -25.08 1.22
N MET A 81 -1.14 -24.65 1.20
CA MET A 81 -0.69 -23.55 0.36
C MET A 81 -0.43 -24.01 -1.08
N ARG A 82 -0.04 -25.28 -1.28
CA ARG A 82 0.14 -25.87 -2.62
C ARG A 82 -1.18 -26.19 -3.31
N GLU A 83 -2.21 -26.46 -2.51
CA GLU A 83 -3.57 -26.77 -2.99
C GLU A 83 -4.46 -25.51 -3.04
N SER A 84 -3.89 -24.31 -2.86
CA SER A 84 -4.64 -23.06 -2.94
C SER A 84 -5.24 -22.87 -4.33
N GLU A 85 -6.57 -22.70 -4.40
CA GLU A 85 -7.26 -22.34 -5.65
C GLU A 85 -6.95 -20.91 -6.11
N LYS A 86 -6.44 -20.06 -5.21
CA LYS A 86 -6.07 -18.69 -5.54
C LYS A 86 -4.62 -18.66 -6.09
N PRO A 87 -4.40 -18.16 -7.31
CA PRO A 87 -3.07 -18.07 -7.88
C PRO A 87 -2.20 -17.06 -7.14
N ASP A 88 -0.93 -17.42 -6.96
CA ASP A 88 0.10 -16.53 -6.45
C ASP A 88 0.61 -15.62 -7.57
N VAL A 89 0.39 -14.31 -7.42
CA VAL A 89 0.73 -13.27 -8.41
C VAL A 89 1.64 -12.19 -7.83
N ARG A 90 2.41 -12.55 -6.79
CA ARG A 90 3.28 -11.59 -6.10
C ARG A 90 4.49 -11.21 -6.94
N THR A 91 4.83 -9.93 -6.89
CA THR A 91 6.04 -9.38 -7.54
C THR A 91 7.33 -9.68 -6.79
N THR A 92 7.25 -10.11 -5.52
CA THR A 92 8.39 -10.57 -4.73
C THR A 92 8.07 -11.93 -4.12
N VAL A 93 8.68 -12.96 -4.70
CA VAL A 93 8.50 -14.36 -4.29
C VAL A 93 9.48 -14.80 -3.19
N TYR A 94 10.63 -14.13 -3.09
CA TYR A 94 11.68 -14.47 -2.12
C TYR A 94 12.42 -13.25 -1.61
N TRP A 95 12.67 -13.21 -0.31
CA TRP A 95 13.53 -12.23 0.33
C TRP A 95 14.23 -12.86 1.54
N ASN A 96 15.56 -12.78 1.58
CA ASN A 96 16.36 -13.27 2.70
C ASN A 96 17.43 -12.23 3.07
N PRO A 97 17.29 -11.53 4.21
CA PRO A 97 18.24 -10.50 4.64
C PRO A 97 19.56 -11.07 5.13
N THR A 98 19.64 -12.37 5.41
CA THR A 98 20.80 -13.02 5.98
C THR A 98 21.28 -14.15 5.07
N LEU A 99 21.80 -13.76 3.90
CA LEU A 99 22.46 -14.70 3.02
C LEU A 99 23.89 -14.96 3.53
N LYS A 100 24.18 -16.23 3.85
CA LYS A 100 25.53 -16.66 4.22
C LYS A 100 26.20 -17.32 3.01
N ILE A 101 27.32 -16.78 2.60
CA ILE A 101 28.17 -17.33 1.55
C ILE A 101 29.18 -18.30 2.18
N GLY A 102 29.49 -19.39 1.49
CA GLY A 102 30.49 -20.37 1.89
C GLY A 102 31.90 -19.78 1.96
N SER A 103 32.82 -20.54 2.56
CA SER A 103 34.23 -20.13 2.68
C SER A 103 34.96 -19.99 1.33
N ASP A 104 34.41 -20.61 0.29
CA ASP A 104 34.86 -20.54 -1.10
C ASP A 104 34.35 -19.30 -1.85
N GLY A 105 33.49 -18.50 -1.23
CA GLY A 105 32.87 -17.32 -1.85
C GLY A 105 31.64 -17.65 -2.71
N THR A 106 31.13 -18.88 -2.67
CA THR A 106 29.91 -19.27 -3.39
C THR A 106 28.77 -19.63 -2.45
N GLY A 107 27.53 -19.58 -2.94
CA GLY A 107 26.36 -19.93 -2.15
C GLY A 107 25.16 -20.21 -3.05
N ASP A 108 24.46 -21.29 -2.76
CA ASP A 108 23.24 -21.67 -3.47
C ASP A 108 22.02 -21.03 -2.81
N ILE A 109 21.11 -20.52 -3.65
CA ILE A 109 19.85 -19.92 -3.21
C ILE A 109 18.71 -20.71 -3.85
N TYR A 110 17.83 -21.25 -3.01
CA TYR A 110 16.61 -21.93 -3.43
C TYR A 110 15.41 -21.10 -3.01
N PHE A 111 14.48 -20.92 -3.94
CA PHE A 111 13.25 -20.17 -3.70
C PHE A 111 12.08 -20.77 -4.47
N TYR A 112 10.87 -20.43 -4.04
CA TYR A 112 9.63 -20.81 -4.71
C TYR A 112 9.25 -19.77 -5.76
N THR A 113 8.62 -20.23 -6.85
CA THR A 113 8.11 -19.38 -7.93
C THR A 113 6.66 -18.98 -7.67
N ASP A 114 6.18 -17.98 -8.42
CA ASP A 114 4.76 -17.66 -8.51
C ASP A 114 4.06 -18.60 -9.52
N ASP A 115 2.74 -18.48 -9.65
CA ASP A 115 1.94 -19.34 -10.54
C ASP A 115 1.87 -18.77 -11.97
N ASN A 116 2.92 -18.09 -12.42
CA ASN A 116 2.97 -17.45 -13.73
C ASN A 116 3.48 -18.41 -14.82
N ASP A 117 2.69 -18.58 -15.88
CA ASP A 117 2.99 -19.46 -17.04
C ASP A 117 4.23 -19.00 -17.85
N SER A 118 4.72 -17.78 -17.65
CA SER A 118 5.90 -17.24 -18.34
C SER A 118 6.83 -16.54 -17.35
N PRO A 119 7.62 -17.32 -16.58
CA PRO A 119 8.42 -16.77 -15.50
C PRO A 119 9.50 -15.83 -16.02
N ARG A 120 9.59 -14.65 -15.42
CA ARG A 120 10.71 -13.73 -15.59
C ARG A 120 11.03 -13.12 -14.24
N TYR A 121 12.23 -13.38 -13.74
CA TYR A 121 12.64 -12.90 -12.42
C TYR A 121 13.76 -11.88 -12.55
N ASP A 122 13.58 -10.73 -11.95
CA ASP A 122 14.67 -9.82 -11.65
C ASP A 122 15.28 -10.22 -10.30
N ILE A 123 16.60 -10.45 -10.27
CA ILE A 123 17.35 -10.78 -9.06
C ILE A 123 18.13 -9.54 -8.63
N ALA A 124 18.02 -9.17 -7.36
CA ALA A 124 18.88 -8.20 -6.71
C ALA A 124 19.60 -8.86 -5.54
N ILE A 125 20.93 -8.76 -5.52
CA ILE A 125 21.74 -9.18 -4.35
C ILE A 125 22.50 -7.95 -3.89
N GLU A 126 22.29 -7.57 -2.64
CA GLU A 126 22.94 -6.42 -2.01
C GLU A 126 23.69 -6.91 -0.76
N GLY A 127 24.86 -6.34 -0.51
CA GLY A 127 25.69 -6.74 0.62
C GLY A 127 26.74 -5.71 0.97
N VAL A 128 27.52 -6.03 2.00
CA VAL A 128 28.66 -5.23 2.45
C VAL A 128 29.84 -6.17 2.67
N THR A 129 31.00 -5.81 2.12
CA THR A 129 32.24 -6.57 2.28
C THR A 129 32.83 -6.40 3.69
N ARG A 130 33.83 -7.21 4.06
CA ARG A 130 34.50 -7.13 5.37
C ARG A 130 35.17 -5.77 5.62
N ASP A 131 35.59 -5.08 4.57
CA ASP A 131 36.15 -3.72 4.61
C ASP A 131 35.09 -2.61 4.51
N GLY A 132 33.80 -2.95 4.61
CA GLY A 132 32.71 -1.98 4.69
C GLY A 132 32.27 -1.40 3.35
N LYS A 133 32.66 -1.99 2.22
CA LYS A 133 32.25 -1.52 0.90
C LYS A 133 30.92 -2.14 0.50
N PRO A 134 29.95 -1.35 0.02
CA PRO A 134 28.71 -1.90 -0.51
C PRO A 134 28.97 -2.66 -1.81
N CYS A 135 28.29 -3.79 -1.97
CA CYS A 135 28.24 -4.57 -3.19
C CYS A 135 26.79 -4.76 -3.64
N LYS A 136 26.59 -4.74 -4.95
CA LYS A 136 25.27 -4.87 -5.58
C LYS A 136 25.39 -5.68 -6.86
N TYR A 137 24.48 -6.61 -7.05
CA TYR A 137 24.31 -7.39 -8.27
C TYR A 137 22.86 -7.32 -8.74
N TRP A 138 22.67 -7.20 -10.06
CA TRP A 138 21.37 -7.30 -10.72
C TRP A 138 21.46 -8.28 -11.87
N GLY A 139 20.48 -9.17 -11.96
CA GLY A 139 20.41 -10.18 -13.01
C GLY A 139 18.98 -10.56 -13.36
N ARG A 140 18.82 -11.33 -14.43
CA ARG A 140 17.53 -11.87 -14.86
C ARG A 140 17.58 -13.37 -15.05
N LEU A 141 16.54 -14.06 -14.60
CA LEU A 141 16.25 -15.45 -14.95
C LEU A 141 15.03 -15.47 -15.88
N GLN A 142 15.14 -16.26 -16.95
CA GLN A 142 14.07 -16.54 -17.92
C GLN A 142 13.72 -18.02 -17.86
#